data_AF-A0A8I2IS60-F1
#
_entry.id   AF-A0A8I2IS60-F1
#
_cell.length_a   1.000
_cell.length_b   1.000
_cell.length_c   1.000
_cell.angle_alpha   90.00
_cell.angle_beta   90.00
_cell.angle_gamma   90.00
#
_symmetry.space_group_name_H-M   'P 1'
#
loop_
_entity.id
_entity.type
_entity.pdbx_description
1 polymer ?
#
loop_
_entity_poly.entity_id
_entity_poly.type
_entity_poly.pdbx_seq_one_letter_code
_entity_poly.pdbx_strand_id
1 'polypeptide(L)'
;MKGQAKKGGEVGVNGEHYKGGQFMPGSSKTKKGDRASNGGPSSRPKRQLIEPGVFVEVYEGEKTIFSGITAFVVVENGVMRQSASDKAVANYGLTDTLPVLIERFNAGERYR
;
A
#
# COMPACT_ATOMS: atom_id res chain seq x y z
N MET A 1 19.23 -23.30 15.38
CA MET A 1 19.78 -21.95 15.66
C MET A 1 18.63 -21.05 16.12
N LYS A 2 18.75 -20.40 17.29
CA LYS A 2 17.78 -19.37 17.70
C LYS A 2 18.09 -18.11 16.88
N GLY A 3 17.14 -17.61 16.09
CA GLY A 3 17.34 -16.47 15.18
C GLY A 3 17.48 -15.11 15.88
N GLN A 4 17.74 -15.07 17.18
CA GLN A 4 17.79 -13.88 18.02
C GLN A 4 19.00 -13.93 18.95
N ALA A 5 19.59 -12.76 19.21
CA ALA A 5 20.75 -12.59 20.07
C ALA A 5 20.43 -12.94 21.53
N LYS A 6 21.41 -13.51 22.23
CA LYS A 6 21.32 -13.88 23.65
C LYS A 6 20.96 -12.70 24.56
N LYS A 7 20.40 -12.99 25.75
CA LYS A 7 20.17 -11.99 26.80
C LYS A 7 21.52 -11.34 27.16
N GLY A 8 21.60 -10.01 27.05
CA GLY A 8 22.85 -9.24 27.20
C GLY A 8 23.49 -8.79 25.88
N GLY A 9 23.03 -9.33 24.75
CA GLY A 9 23.56 -9.03 23.43
C GLY A 9 24.53 -10.10 22.94
N GLU A 10 24.81 -10.06 21.63
CA GLU A 10 25.66 -11.03 20.95
C GLU A 10 26.23 -10.42 19.66
N VAL A 11 27.45 -10.83 19.29
CA VAL A 11 28.07 -10.45 18.01
C VAL A 11 27.54 -11.37 16.91
N GLY A 12 26.98 -10.78 15.85
CA GLY A 12 26.43 -11.50 14.70
C GLY A 12 27.50 -12.07 13.77
N VAL A 13 27.07 -12.95 12.85
CA VAL A 13 27.96 -13.53 11.82
C VAL A 13 28.55 -12.51 10.84
N ASN A 14 28.02 -11.29 10.85
CA ASN A 14 28.51 -10.14 10.10
C ASN A 14 29.49 -9.25 10.91
N GLY A 15 29.81 -9.63 12.15
CA GLY A 15 30.70 -8.88 13.05
C GLY A 15 30.05 -7.73 13.81
N GLU A 16 28.75 -7.48 13.65
CA GLU A 16 28.04 -6.39 14.34
C GLU A 16 27.53 -6.82 15.73
N HIS A 17 27.41 -5.88 16.67
CA HIS A 17 26.84 -6.15 17.99
C HIS A 17 25.31 -5.98 18.01
N TYR A 18 24.59 -7.04 18.37
CA TYR A 18 23.13 -7.10 18.49
C TYR A 18 22.72 -6.99 19.95
N LYS A 19 21.71 -6.18 20.25
CA LYS A 19 21.13 -6.12 21.62
C LYS A 19 20.41 -7.43 21.92
N GLY A 20 20.30 -7.79 23.19
CA GLY A 20 19.63 -9.05 23.55
C GLY A 20 18.18 -9.11 23.06
N GLY A 21 17.78 -10.25 22.51
CA GLY A 21 16.48 -10.46 21.86
C GLY A 21 16.36 -9.90 20.44
N GLN A 22 17.36 -9.15 19.97
CA GLN A 22 17.35 -8.63 18.61
C GLN A 22 17.60 -9.76 17.59
N PHE A 23 16.84 -9.77 16.49
CA PHE A 23 17.02 -10.77 15.43
C PHE A 23 18.42 -10.70 14.82
N MET A 24 19.06 -11.86 14.71
CA MET A 24 20.39 -12.01 14.14
C MET A 24 20.31 -12.15 12.62
N PRO A 25 21.35 -11.72 11.90
CA PRO A 25 21.44 -11.93 10.46
C PRO A 25 21.66 -13.41 10.17
N GLY A 26 20.98 -13.93 9.15
CA GLY A 26 21.20 -15.30 8.67
C GLY A 26 22.45 -15.45 7.79
N SER A 27 23.10 -14.34 7.43
CA SER A 27 24.27 -14.28 6.54
C SER A 27 25.21 -13.17 6.98
N SER A 28 26.52 -13.33 6.75
CA SER A 28 27.54 -12.31 7.04
C SER A 28 27.37 -11.03 6.22
N LYS A 29 26.57 -11.06 5.15
CA LYS A 29 26.30 -9.92 4.27
C LYS A 29 25.10 -9.07 4.69
N THR A 30 24.26 -9.55 5.60
CA THR A 30 23.05 -8.82 6.05
C THR A 30 23.42 -7.81 7.13
N LYS A 31 23.10 -6.52 6.93
CA LYS A 31 23.35 -5.49 7.94
C LYS A 31 22.18 -5.35 8.90
N LYS A 32 22.45 -4.91 10.13
CA LYS A 32 21.40 -4.54 11.08
C LYS A 32 20.52 -3.42 10.51
N GLY A 33 19.22 -3.70 10.39
CA GLY A 33 18.24 -2.76 9.81
C GLY A 33 17.93 -2.99 8.33
N ASP A 34 18.69 -3.83 7.62
CA ASP A 34 18.46 -4.12 6.19
C ASP A 34 17.18 -4.92 5.90
N ARG A 35 16.48 -5.40 6.93
CA ARG A 35 15.11 -5.88 6.77
C ARG A 35 14.16 -4.69 6.62
N ALA A 36 14.35 -3.90 5.57
CA ALA A 36 13.23 -3.28 4.88
C ALA A 36 12.46 -4.42 4.20
N SER A 37 11.14 -4.39 4.26
CA SER A 37 10.28 -5.33 3.56
C SER A 37 10.58 -5.27 2.06
N ASN A 38 11.47 -6.14 1.57
CA ASN A 38 11.71 -6.34 0.15
C ASN A 38 10.55 -7.13 -0.47
N GLY A 39 9.35 -6.56 -0.40
CA GLY A 39 8.33 -6.83 -1.39
C GLY A 39 8.67 -5.98 -2.60
N GLY A 40 9.60 -6.45 -3.44
CA GLY A 40 9.73 -5.90 -4.79
C GLY A 40 8.37 -5.92 -5.50
N PRO A 41 8.13 -5.10 -6.53
CA PRO A 41 6.90 -5.15 -7.30
C PRO A 41 6.67 -6.60 -7.74
N SER A 42 5.65 -7.22 -7.15
CA SER A 42 5.21 -8.54 -7.52
C SER A 42 4.47 -8.41 -8.84
N SER A 43 4.93 -9.10 -9.87
CA SER A 43 4.26 -9.24 -11.17
C SER A 43 2.90 -9.96 -11.07
N ARG A 44 2.55 -10.48 -9.89
CA ARG A 44 1.23 -11.07 -9.65
C ARG A 44 0.16 -9.99 -9.70
N PRO A 45 -0.98 -10.27 -10.35
CA PRO A 45 -2.10 -9.33 -10.39
C PRO A 45 -2.56 -8.99 -8.98
N LYS A 46 -2.90 -7.71 -8.77
CA LYS A 46 -3.44 -7.22 -7.50
C LYS A 46 -4.95 -7.17 -7.61
N ARG A 47 -5.65 -7.64 -6.57
CA ARG A 47 -7.10 -7.47 -6.46
C ARG A 47 -7.41 -6.04 -6.05
N GLN A 48 -8.17 -5.31 -6.87
CA GLN A 48 -8.61 -3.95 -6.60
C GLN A 48 -10.12 -3.83 -6.76
N LEU A 49 -10.72 -2.88 -6.03
CA LEU A 49 -12.14 -2.56 -6.14
C LEU A 49 -12.40 -1.73 -7.39
N ILE A 50 -13.14 -2.30 -8.34
CA ILE A 50 -13.57 -1.59 -9.55
C ILE A 50 -14.88 -0.84 -9.35
N GLU A 51 -15.76 -1.38 -8.49
CA GLU A 51 -17.04 -0.83 -8.05
C GLU A 51 -17.30 -1.22 -6.58
N PRO A 52 -18.31 -0.65 -5.90
CA PRO A 52 -18.64 -1.06 -4.53
C PRO A 52 -18.86 -2.57 -4.40
N GLY A 53 -18.00 -3.23 -3.64
CA GLY A 53 -18.07 -4.69 -3.43
C GLY A 53 -17.59 -5.55 -4.60
N VAL A 54 -17.21 -4.96 -5.75
CA VAL A 54 -16.75 -5.70 -6.93
C VAL A 54 -15.25 -5.60 -7.05
N PHE A 55 -14.58 -6.76 -7.08
CA PHE A 55 -13.13 -6.84 -7.22
C PHE A 55 -12.74 -7.33 -8.61
N VAL A 56 -11.67 -6.76 -9.16
CA VAL A 56 -11.02 -7.20 -10.40
C VAL A 56 -9.53 -7.44 -10.15
N GLU A 57 -8.94 -8.34 -10.93
CA GLU A 57 -7.50 -8.51 -11.01
C GLU A 57 -6.91 -7.47 -11.94
N VAL A 58 -5.97 -6.67 -11.43
CA VAL A 58 -5.30 -5.60 -12.18
C VAL A 58 -3.83 -5.96 -12.35
N TYR A 59 -3.38 -5.94 -13.61
CA TYR A 59 -1.99 -6.21 -13.99
C TYR A 59 -1.13 -4.95 -13.84
N GLU A 60 0.20 -5.10 -13.95
CA GLU A 60 1.14 -4.00 -13.68
C GLU A 60 0.84 -2.74 -14.51
N GLY A 61 0.72 -1.60 -13.81
CA GLY A 61 0.57 -0.28 -14.41
C GLY A 61 -0.84 0.29 -14.33
N GLU A 62 -1.87 -0.55 -14.33
CA GLU A 62 -3.26 -0.10 -14.24
C GLU A 62 -3.71 0.09 -12.79
N LYS A 63 -4.58 1.07 -12.55
CA LYS A 63 -5.27 1.24 -11.27
C LYS A 63 -6.75 1.47 -11.51
N THR A 64 -7.59 0.85 -10.70
CA THR A 64 -9.02 1.19 -10.72
C THR A 64 -9.25 2.58 -10.13
N ILE A 65 -10.15 3.35 -10.74
CA ILE A 65 -10.55 4.68 -10.25
C ILE A 65 -11.10 4.54 -8.84
N PHE A 66 -12.09 3.66 -8.66
CA PHE A 66 -12.81 3.52 -7.39
C PHE A 66 -11.89 3.16 -6.23
N SER A 67 -11.02 2.15 -6.36
CA SER A 67 -10.07 1.78 -5.29
C SER A 67 -9.17 2.93 -4.84
N GLY A 68 -8.90 3.90 -5.70
CA GLY A 68 -8.03 5.03 -5.39
C GLY A 68 -8.68 6.13 -4.56
N ILE A 69 -10.02 6.18 -4.51
CA ILE A 69 -10.78 7.29 -3.92
C ILE A 69 -11.92 6.84 -3.00
N THR A 70 -12.01 5.55 -2.64
CA THR A 70 -13.12 4.99 -1.84
C THR A 70 -13.37 5.73 -0.52
N ALA A 71 -12.35 6.34 0.07
CA ALA A 71 -12.46 7.10 1.32
C ALA A 71 -13.16 8.47 1.16
N PHE A 72 -13.31 8.96 -0.07
CA PHE A 72 -13.80 10.30 -0.37
C PHE A 72 -15.13 10.30 -1.11
N VAL A 73 -15.61 9.13 -1.55
CA VAL A 73 -16.79 9.00 -2.40
C VAL A 73 -17.76 7.95 -1.86
N VAL A 74 -19.03 8.11 -2.24
CA VAL A 74 -20.07 7.10 -2.13
C VAL A 74 -20.66 6.87 -3.51
N VAL A 75 -21.14 5.65 -3.78
CA VAL A 75 -21.86 5.33 -5.01
C VAL A 75 -23.29 4.98 -4.63
N GLU A 76 -24.23 5.77 -5.10
CA GLU A 76 -25.66 5.61 -4.85
C GLU A 76 -26.38 5.46 -6.19
N ASN A 77 -27.14 4.37 -6.37
CA ASN A 77 -27.84 4.08 -7.62
C ASN A 77 -26.92 4.11 -8.87
N GLY A 78 -25.68 3.65 -8.72
CA GLY A 78 -24.69 3.62 -9.80
C GLY A 78 -24.00 4.97 -10.07
N VAL A 79 -24.35 6.04 -9.34
CA VAL A 79 -23.74 7.36 -9.48
C VAL A 79 -22.78 7.61 -8.33
N MET A 80 -21.53 7.90 -8.66
CA MET A 80 -20.50 8.31 -7.72
C MET A 80 -20.64 9.78 -7.34
N ARG A 81 -20.54 10.07 -6.04
CA ARG A 81 -20.57 11.42 -5.46
C ARG A 81 -19.52 11.57 -4.38
N GLN A 82 -19.00 12.78 -4.20
CA GLN A 82 -18.14 13.11 -3.06
C GLN A 82 -18.93 12.97 -1.75
N SER A 83 -18.36 12.27 -0.78
CA SER A 83 -18.90 12.11 0.58
C SER A 83 -18.03 12.77 1.64
N ALA A 84 -16.74 12.99 1.35
CA ALA A 84 -15.82 13.68 2.25
C ALA A 84 -15.97 15.21 2.19
N SER A 85 -15.60 15.89 3.28
CA SER A 85 -15.58 17.36 3.31
C SER A 85 -14.46 17.92 2.44
N ASP A 86 -14.66 19.13 1.90
CA ASP A 86 -13.67 19.81 1.06
C ASP A 86 -12.33 20.01 1.78
N LYS A 87 -12.36 20.23 3.09
CA LYS A 87 -11.15 20.31 3.92
C LYS A 87 -10.37 19.00 3.91
N ALA A 88 -11.04 17.86 3.97
CA ALA A 88 -10.40 16.56 3.86
C ALA A 88 -9.82 16.37 2.45
N VAL A 89 -10.60 16.66 1.40
CA VAL A 89 -10.14 16.55 0.01
C VAL A 89 -8.87 17.40 -0.23
N ALA A 90 -8.87 18.65 0.26
CA ALA A 90 -7.72 19.56 0.16
C ALA A 90 -6.50 19.05 0.93
N ASN A 91 -6.68 18.49 2.13
CA ASN A 91 -5.58 17.94 2.93
C ASN A 91 -4.84 16.78 2.24
N TYR A 92 -5.52 16.06 1.35
CA TYR A 92 -4.93 14.99 0.53
C TYR A 92 -4.49 15.46 -0.86
N GLY A 93 -4.59 16.76 -1.17
CA GLY A 93 -4.21 17.32 -2.47
C GLY A 93 -5.11 16.85 -3.62
N LEU A 94 -6.37 16.51 -3.32
CA LEU A 94 -7.29 15.93 -4.29
C LEU A 94 -8.31 16.95 -4.85
N THR A 95 -8.20 18.23 -4.51
CA THR A 95 -9.18 19.27 -4.87
C THR A 95 -9.50 19.29 -6.36
N ASP A 96 -8.48 19.26 -7.21
CA ASP A 96 -8.66 19.34 -8.67
C ASP A 96 -8.89 17.97 -9.31
N THR A 97 -8.40 16.90 -8.67
CA THR A 97 -8.39 15.56 -9.26
C THR A 97 -9.65 14.75 -8.91
N LEU A 98 -10.22 14.93 -7.71
CA LEU A 98 -11.38 14.18 -7.26
C LEU A 98 -12.60 14.41 -8.15
N PRO A 99 -12.98 15.66 -8.53
CA PRO A 99 -14.12 15.89 -9.41
C PRO A 99 -13.95 15.19 -10.77
N VAL A 100 -12.74 15.28 -11.36
CA VAL A 100 -12.42 14.64 -12.64
C VAL A 100 -12.55 13.12 -12.56
N LEU A 101 -12.09 12.51 -11.46
CA LEU A 101 -12.21 11.05 -11.28
C LEU A 101 -13.66 10.61 -11.10
N ILE A 102 -14.48 11.42 -10.40
CA ILE A 102 -15.92 11.16 -10.25
C ILE A 102 -16.63 11.26 -11.61
N GLU A 103 -16.33 12.29 -12.40
CA GLU A 103 -16.88 12.46 -13.75
C GLU A 103 -16.52 11.29 -14.66
N ARG A 104 -15.24 10.89 -14.71
CA ARG A 104 -14.78 9.73 -15.48
C ARG A 104 -15.48 8.44 -15.06
N PHE A 105 -15.61 8.22 -13.75
CA PHE A 105 -16.34 7.05 -13.25
C PHE A 105 -17.81 7.05 -13.70
N ASN A 106 -18.48 8.19 -13.58
CA ASN A 106 -19.88 8.33 -13.98
C ASN A 106 -20.05 8.25 -15.51
N ALA A 107 -19.02 8.58 -16.29
CA ALA A 107 -18.99 8.38 -17.74
C ALA A 107 -18.76 6.91 -18.17
N GLY A 108 -18.56 6.00 -17.22
CA GLY A 108 -18.34 4.57 -17.48
C GLY A 108 -16.88 4.14 -17.45
N GLU A 109 -15.93 5.06 -17.26
CA GLU A 109 -14.53 4.70 -17.11
C GLU A 109 -14.29 4.03 -15.76
N ARG A 110 -13.37 3.07 -15.72
CA ARG A 110 -13.05 2.31 -14.49
C ARG A 110 -11.57 2.31 -14.12
N TYR A 111 -10.69 2.71 -15.04
CA TYR A 111 -9.24 2.63 -14.89
C TYR A 111 -8.56 3.99 -15.10
N ARG A 112 -7.38 4.15 -14.51
CA ARG A 112 -6.50 5.31 -14.62
C ARG A 112 -5.03 4.92 -14.52
#